data_AF-A0A4Q6BGA8-F1
#
_entry.id   AF-A0A4Q6BGA8-F1
#
_cell.length_a   1.000
_cell.length_b   1.000
_cell.length_c   1.000
_cell.angle_alpha   90.00
_cell.angle_beta   90.00
_cell.angle_gamma   90.00
#
_symmetry.space_group_name_H-M   'P 1'
#
loop_
_entity.id
_entity.type
_entity.pdbx_description
1 polymer ?
#
loop_
_entity_poly.entity_id
_entity_poly.type
_entity_poly.pdbx_seq_one_letter_code
_entity_poly.pdbx_strand_id
1 'polypeptide(L)'
;GERFLRAQGLDVTWWDAREGLKAEDRGASARGSLLSATCNFSPDAALSEKLLALSPVVITQGFIASNEDGETVLLGRGGSDTSGAYLAAKLSARRLEIWTDVPGMFSANPKSTPAARLLRELHYDEAQEIASSGAKVLHPRCILPVRVHSIPLHVYATQQPDLEGTHITFATGDGSAKVKAVCVKKGITLVSLESPGMWHEVGFLADAFQVFKAHGLSVDLVSTSETNVTVSLDPQANTLDAASIDALVADLSQLCRVQVIGPCASVSLVGRNIRAILHRLGEALEFFADQKIHLVSQAANDLNFTFVVDEVQSDRLVNQLHALLIHPSRGDRVLGPTWEELFRKPDEGESLERWWWQDAAPALIEALGARDAAYVYHRPSLERAARELTGLRAVERVHFAIKANPNPTILKTLHG
;
A
#
# COMPACT_ATOMS: atom_id res chain seq x y z
N GLY A 1 -12.82 13.28 25.33
CA GLY A 1 -13.73 12.24 24.81
C GLY A 1 -15.02 12.20 25.60
N GLU A 2 -15.03 11.49 26.72
CA GLU A 2 -16.26 11.20 27.49
C GLU A 2 -17.08 12.45 27.85
N ARG A 3 -16.47 13.46 28.48
CA ARG A 3 -17.17 14.72 28.82
C ARG A 3 -17.83 15.40 27.62
N PHE A 4 -17.17 15.37 26.46
CA PHE A 4 -17.70 15.96 25.24
C PHE A 4 -18.94 15.19 24.76
N LEU A 5 -18.87 13.85 24.66
CA LEU A 5 -20.01 13.05 24.23
C LEU A 5 -21.19 13.12 25.21
N ARG A 6 -20.92 13.14 26.52
CA ARG A 6 -21.96 13.37 27.54
C ARG A 6 -22.63 14.73 27.38
N ALA A 7 -21.88 15.78 27.06
CA ALA A 7 -22.44 17.10 26.76
C ALA A 7 -23.30 17.12 25.48
N GLN A 8 -23.11 16.17 24.57
CA GLN A 8 -23.97 15.95 23.39
C GLN A 8 -25.18 15.04 23.69
N GLY A 9 -25.40 14.63 24.95
CA GLY A 9 -26.54 13.80 25.36
C GLY A 9 -26.35 12.30 25.16
N LEU A 10 -25.13 11.84 24.88
CA LEU A 10 -24.83 10.40 24.78
C LEU A 10 -24.53 9.80 26.15
N ASP A 11 -25.07 8.61 26.40
CA ASP A 11 -24.71 7.78 27.55
C ASP A 11 -23.37 7.09 27.28
N VAL A 12 -22.33 7.59 27.94
CA VAL A 12 -20.95 7.19 27.71
C VAL A 12 -20.22 7.01 29.03
N THR A 13 -19.42 5.95 29.13
CA THR A 13 -18.52 5.72 30.26
C THR A 13 -17.07 5.62 29.79
N TRP A 14 -16.17 6.30 30.50
CA TRP A 14 -14.74 6.09 30.32
C TRP A 14 -14.25 4.84 31.05
N TRP A 15 -13.42 4.04 30.39
CA TRP A 15 -12.80 2.83 30.94
C TRP A 15 -11.29 2.81 30.66
N ASP A 16 -10.49 2.39 31.63
CA ASP A 16 -9.04 2.31 31.49
C ASP A 16 -8.61 1.04 30.74
N ALA A 17 -7.98 1.21 29.56
CA ALA A 17 -7.56 0.10 28.72
C ALA A 17 -6.62 -0.88 29.44
N ARG A 18 -5.84 -0.41 30.41
CA ARG A 18 -4.87 -1.21 31.18
C ARG A 18 -5.55 -2.28 32.05
N GLU A 19 -6.84 -2.16 32.30
CA GLU A 19 -7.60 -3.18 33.02
C GLU A 19 -7.85 -4.43 32.17
N GLY A 20 -8.02 -4.28 30.86
CA GLY A 20 -8.32 -5.40 29.94
C GLY A 20 -7.17 -5.75 28.99
N LEU A 21 -6.21 -4.86 28.80
CA LEU A 21 -4.99 -5.10 28.03
C LEU A 21 -3.82 -5.37 28.98
N LYS A 22 -3.52 -6.67 29.15
CA LYS A 22 -2.40 -7.16 29.97
C LYS A 22 -1.30 -7.68 29.06
N ALA A 23 -0.09 -7.15 29.24
CA ALA A 23 1.09 -7.59 28.52
C ALA A 23 1.52 -8.97 29.00
N GLU A 24 1.90 -9.82 28.05
CA GLU A 24 2.49 -11.14 28.30
C GLU A 24 4.01 -11.05 28.19
N ASP A 25 4.72 -11.80 29.03
CA ASP A 25 6.13 -12.06 28.79
C ASP A 25 6.29 -13.09 27.65
N ARG A 26 6.95 -12.66 26.58
CA ARG A 26 7.27 -13.51 25.41
C ARG A 26 8.78 -13.65 25.20
N GLY A 27 9.57 -13.49 26.26
CA GLY A 27 11.03 -13.53 26.19
C GLY A 27 11.62 -12.36 25.41
N ALA A 28 10.91 -11.23 25.37
CA ALA A 28 11.40 -10.00 24.76
C ALA A 28 12.50 -9.38 25.63
N SER A 29 13.34 -8.53 25.03
CA SER A 29 14.29 -7.73 25.81
C SER A 29 13.54 -6.82 26.79
N ALA A 30 14.17 -6.41 27.89
CA ALA A 30 13.55 -5.51 28.88
C ALA A 30 12.95 -4.24 28.22
N ARG A 31 13.68 -3.67 27.26
CA ARG A 31 13.20 -2.53 26.46
C ARG A 31 12.00 -2.89 25.58
N GLY A 32 12.00 -4.07 24.96
CA GLY A 32 10.89 -4.57 24.14
C GLY A 32 9.62 -4.79 24.96
N SER A 33 9.74 -5.37 26.16
CA SER A 33 8.62 -5.61 27.07
C SER A 33 7.97 -4.32 27.59
N LEU A 34 8.72 -3.21 27.65
CA LEU A 34 8.21 -1.90 28.07
C LEU A 34 7.66 -1.05 26.92
N LEU A 35 8.34 -1.03 25.77
CA LEU A 35 8.05 -0.08 24.67
C LEU A 35 7.30 -0.70 23.49
N SER A 36 7.20 -2.02 23.43
CA SER A 36 6.55 -2.75 22.34
C SER A 36 5.92 -4.05 22.84
N ALA A 37 5.22 -3.96 23.97
CA ALA A 37 4.55 -5.08 24.61
C ALA A 37 3.52 -5.76 23.69
N THR A 38 3.26 -7.03 23.96
CA THR A 38 2.23 -7.84 23.30
C THR A 38 1.24 -8.31 24.34
N CYS A 39 -0.06 -8.27 24.04
CA CYS A 39 -1.10 -8.74 24.95
C CYS A 39 -1.73 -10.04 24.45
N ASN A 40 -2.27 -10.83 25.37
CA ASN A 40 -3.23 -11.88 25.02
C ASN A 40 -4.45 -11.22 24.32
N PHE A 41 -4.97 -11.85 23.27
CA PHE A 41 -6.16 -11.40 22.57
C PHE A 41 -7.23 -12.49 22.43
N SER A 42 -7.10 -13.59 23.18
CA SER A 42 -8.15 -14.62 23.26
C SER A 42 -9.46 -14.01 23.77
N PRO A 43 -10.62 -14.50 23.31
CA PRO A 43 -11.93 -14.06 23.79
C PRO A 43 -12.04 -14.11 25.32
N ASP A 44 -12.61 -13.06 25.90
CA ASP A 44 -12.70 -12.84 27.34
C ASP A 44 -14.13 -12.49 27.72
N ALA A 45 -14.90 -13.51 28.13
CA ALA A 45 -16.31 -13.36 28.48
C ALA A 45 -16.51 -12.45 29.70
N ALA A 46 -15.61 -12.50 30.69
CA ALA A 46 -15.70 -11.68 31.90
C ALA A 46 -15.47 -10.20 31.59
N LEU A 47 -14.50 -9.89 30.71
CA LEU A 47 -14.30 -8.52 30.22
C LEU A 47 -15.52 -8.04 29.43
N SER A 48 -16.08 -8.90 28.57
CA SER A 48 -17.28 -8.58 27.77
C SER A 48 -18.48 -8.24 28.67
N GLU A 49 -18.80 -9.10 29.64
CA GLU A 49 -19.87 -8.85 30.62
C GLU A 49 -19.64 -7.57 31.42
N LYS A 50 -18.40 -7.33 31.87
CA LYS A 50 -18.04 -6.10 32.59
C LYS A 50 -18.30 -4.85 31.76
N LEU A 51 -17.90 -4.83 30.48
CA LEU A 51 -18.09 -3.67 29.62
C LEU A 51 -19.56 -3.48 29.21
N LEU A 52 -20.30 -4.58 29.01
CA LEU A 52 -21.74 -4.54 28.72
C LEU A 52 -22.57 -4.00 29.89
N ALA A 53 -22.08 -4.13 31.12
CA ALA A 53 -22.72 -3.57 32.32
C ALA A 53 -22.46 -2.06 32.53
N LEU A 54 -21.62 -1.43 31.70
CA LEU A 54 -21.39 0.01 31.73
C LEU A 54 -22.46 0.76 30.89
N SER A 55 -22.06 1.84 30.22
CA SER A 55 -22.89 2.56 29.25
C SER A 55 -22.88 1.87 27.87
N PRO A 56 -23.90 2.12 27.02
CA PRO A 56 -23.93 1.65 25.63
C PRO A 56 -22.70 2.05 24.80
N VAL A 57 -22.05 3.15 25.16
CA VAL A 57 -20.78 3.60 24.56
C VAL A 57 -19.71 3.62 25.63
N VAL A 58 -18.60 2.93 25.37
CA VAL A 58 -17.41 2.95 26.21
C VAL A 58 -16.28 3.66 25.47
N ILE A 59 -15.65 4.64 26.11
CA ILE A 59 -14.44 5.30 25.58
C ILE A 59 -13.25 4.80 26.38
N THR A 60 -12.20 4.40 25.66
CA THR A 60 -10.94 3.96 26.26
C THR A 60 -9.74 4.49 25.47
N GLN A 61 -8.52 4.28 25.99
CA GLN A 61 -7.27 4.63 25.32
C GLN A 61 -6.82 3.53 24.37
N GLY A 62 -6.03 3.91 23.37
CA GLY A 62 -5.14 2.99 22.66
C GLY A 62 -3.70 3.07 23.17
N PHE A 63 -2.80 2.32 22.56
CA PHE A 63 -1.34 2.38 22.71
C PHE A 63 -0.78 1.92 24.07
N ILE A 64 -1.59 1.83 25.12
CA ILE A 64 -1.16 1.45 26.47
C ILE A 64 -1.74 0.10 26.93
N ALA A 65 -1.02 -0.58 27.81
CA ALA A 65 -1.41 -1.80 28.52
C ALA A 65 -0.78 -1.80 29.92
N SER A 66 -1.03 -2.84 30.73
CA SER A 66 -0.25 -3.06 31.96
C SER A 66 0.55 -4.36 31.95
N ASN A 67 1.69 -4.40 32.63
CA ASN A 67 2.39 -5.65 32.94
C ASN A 67 1.75 -6.37 34.15
N GLU A 68 2.37 -7.46 34.60
CA GLU A 68 1.94 -8.26 35.75
C GLU A 68 1.97 -7.48 37.07
N ASP A 69 2.94 -6.56 37.21
CA ASP A 69 3.07 -5.67 38.37
C ASP A 69 2.07 -4.49 38.35
N GLY A 70 1.25 -4.38 37.30
CA GLY A 70 0.27 -3.31 37.11
C GLY A 70 0.88 -2.00 36.60
N GLU A 71 2.16 -1.98 36.26
CA GLU A 71 2.84 -0.84 35.66
C GLU A 71 2.40 -0.64 34.22
N THR A 72 2.48 0.60 33.75
CA THR A 72 2.08 0.93 32.37
C THR A 72 3.17 0.58 31.38
N VAL A 73 2.79 -0.14 30.33
CA VAL A 73 3.65 -0.48 29.19
C VAL A 73 3.02 0.01 27.89
N LEU A 74 3.84 0.17 26.86
CA LEU A 74 3.42 0.65 25.55
C LEU A 74 3.35 -0.50 24.56
N LEU A 75 2.37 -0.44 23.66
CA LEU A 75 2.21 -1.41 22.58
C LEU A 75 3.10 -1.09 21.37
N GLY A 76 3.89 -0.02 21.40
CA GLY A 76 4.79 0.37 20.32
C GLY A 76 4.07 1.00 19.12
N ARG A 77 4.78 1.08 17.97
CA ARG A 77 4.22 1.70 16.76
C ARG A 77 2.89 1.04 16.36
N GLY A 78 1.93 1.88 15.98
CA GLY A 78 0.56 1.41 15.69
C GLY A 78 -0.18 0.85 16.89
N GLY A 79 0.25 1.20 18.10
CA GLY A 79 -0.34 0.66 19.32
C GLY A 79 -1.83 0.97 19.48
N SER A 80 -2.34 2.08 18.93
CA SER A 80 -3.78 2.36 18.93
C SER A 80 -4.58 1.40 18.05
N ASP A 81 -4.13 1.16 16.81
CA ASP A 81 -4.74 0.15 15.91
C ASP A 81 -4.68 -1.24 16.57
N THR A 82 -3.54 -1.55 17.19
CA THR A 82 -3.30 -2.83 17.87
C THR A 82 -4.18 -2.98 19.12
N SER A 83 -4.37 -1.93 19.91
CA SER A 83 -5.34 -1.91 21.03
C SER A 83 -6.76 -2.21 20.54
N GLY A 84 -7.19 -1.56 19.46
CA GLY A 84 -8.50 -1.80 18.85
C GLY A 84 -8.68 -3.26 18.43
N ALA A 85 -7.66 -3.85 17.81
CA ALA A 85 -7.65 -5.26 17.42
C ALA A 85 -7.68 -6.23 18.61
N TYR A 86 -6.90 -5.97 19.66
CA TYR A 86 -6.94 -6.80 20.87
C TYR A 86 -8.29 -6.73 21.56
N LEU A 87 -8.87 -5.54 21.70
CA LEU A 87 -10.20 -5.39 22.30
C LEU A 87 -11.27 -6.04 21.42
N ALA A 88 -11.22 -5.86 20.10
CA ALA A 88 -12.16 -6.51 19.18
C ALA A 88 -12.13 -8.04 19.33
N ALA A 89 -10.94 -8.63 19.38
CA ALA A 89 -10.75 -10.07 19.57
C ALA A 89 -11.26 -10.55 20.95
N LYS A 90 -10.87 -9.86 22.03
CA LYS A 90 -11.33 -10.17 23.40
C LYS A 90 -12.84 -10.11 23.53
N LEU A 91 -13.47 -9.12 22.92
CA LEU A 91 -14.92 -8.91 22.98
C LEU A 91 -15.69 -9.74 21.95
N SER A 92 -15.00 -10.54 21.11
CA SER A 92 -15.61 -11.24 19.98
C SER A 92 -16.46 -10.29 19.12
N ALA A 93 -15.92 -9.11 18.85
CA ALA A 93 -16.63 -8.04 18.17
C ALA A 93 -17.08 -8.47 16.78
N ARG A 94 -18.24 -7.95 16.35
CA ARG A 94 -18.78 -8.22 15.01
C ARG A 94 -17.86 -7.69 13.90
N ARG A 95 -17.17 -6.58 14.15
CA ARG A 95 -16.20 -5.95 13.23
C ARG A 95 -15.30 -4.99 14.00
N LEU A 96 -14.14 -4.68 13.42
CA LEU A 96 -13.27 -3.58 13.84
C LEU A 96 -13.28 -2.50 12.76
N GLU A 97 -13.38 -1.24 13.17
CA GLU A 97 -13.27 -0.09 12.26
C GLU A 97 -12.08 0.78 12.67
N ILE A 98 -11.24 1.10 11.71
CA ILE A 98 -10.12 2.05 11.86
C ILE A 98 -10.47 3.29 11.04
N TRP A 99 -10.63 4.40 11.75
CA TRP A 99 -10.95 5.69 11.17
C TRP A 99 -9.67 6.54 11.10
N THR A 100 -9.26 6.92 9.89
CA THR A 100 -7.98 7.61 9.62
C THR A 100 -8.18 8.82 8.69
N ASP A 101 -7.09 9.49 8.30
CA ASP A 101 -7.10 10.67 7.43
C ASP A 101 -7.12 10.34 5.93
N VAL A 102 -6.90 9.07 5.57
CA VAL A 102 -7.02 8.52 4.21
C VAL A 102 -8.25 7.63 4.08
N PRO A 103 -8.90 7.56 2.91
CA PRO A 103 -10.17 6.85 2.75
C PRO A 103 -10.02 5.33 2.80
N GLY A 104 -8.80 4.80 2.69
CA GLY A 104 -8.53 3.37 2.74
C GLY A 104 -7.13 3.05 2.27
N MET A 105 -6.88 1.79 1.97
CA MET A 105 -5.64 1.31 1.36
C MET A 105 -5.68 1.53 -0.16
N PHE A 106 -4.53 1.87 -0.75
CA PHE A 106 -4.43 2.13 -2.19
C PHE A 106 -3.45 1.17 -2.86
N SER A 107 -3.64 0.96 -4.16
CA SER A 107 -2.78 0.11 -5.00
C SER A 107 -1.35 0.65 -5.17
N ALA A 108 -1.08 1.88 -4.79
CA ALA A 108 0.24 2.52 -4.73
C ALA A 108 0.14 3.74 -3.81
N ASN A 109 1.26 4.38 -3.44
CA ASN A 109 1.22 5.62 -2.67
C ASN A 109 0.55 6.75 -3.50
N PRO A 110 -0.63 7.25 -3.09
CA PRO A 110 -1.36 8.22 -3.91
C PRO A 110 -0.65 9.57 -4.07
N LYS A 111 0.27 9.91 -3.15
CA LYS A 111 1.04 11.16 -3.22
C LYS A 111 2.05 11.15 -4.38
N SER A 112 2.57 9.99 -4.75
CA SER A 112 3.55 9.83 -5.84
C SER A 112 2.96 9.20 -7.10
N THR A 113 1.84 8.49 -6.97
CA THR A 113 1.14 7.82 -8.06
C THR A 113 -0.35 8.24 -8.05
N PRO A 114 -0.74 9.33 -8.74
CA PRO A 114 -2.14 9.80 -8.74
C PRO A 114 -3.15 8.79 -9.28
N ALA A 115 -2.70 7.90 -10.18
CA ALA A 115 -3.49 6.80 -10.72
C ALA A 115 -3.73 5.66 -9.71
N ALA A 116 -3.18 5.74 -8.49
CA ALA A 116 -3.40 4.75 -7.44
C ALA A 116 -4.89 4.57 -7.16
N ARG A 117 -5.37 3.32 -7.10
CA ARG A 117 -6.77 2.98 -6.91
C ARG A 117 -7.05 2.57 -5.48
N LEU A 118 -8.21 2.95 -4.96
CA LEU A 118 -8.70 2.45 -3.68
C LEU A 118 -8.85 0.93 -3.74
N LEU A 119 -8.36 0.22 -2.73
CA LEU A 119 -8.52 -1.22 -2.58
C LEU A 119 -9.75 -1.45 -1.71
N ARG A 120 -10.89 -1.78 -2.33
CA ARG A 120 -12.17 -1.98 -1.65
C ARG A 120 -12.19 -3.27 -0.83
N GLU A 121 -11.63 -4.34 -1.37
CA GLU A 121 -11.64 -5.66 -0.74
C GLU A 121 -10.23 -6.28 -0.72
N LEU A 122 -9.76 -6.67 0.47
CA LEU A 122 -8.47 -7.31 0.66
C LEU A 122 -8.55 -8.54 1.57
N HIS A 123 -7.69 -9.51 1.28
CA HIS A 123 -7.52 -10.66 2.16
C HIS A 123 -6.65 -10.22 3.33
N TYR A 124 -6.81 -10.80 4.52
CA TYR A 124 -5.94 -10.46 5.65
C TYR A 124 -4.46 -10.58 5.30
N ASP A 125 -4.08 -11.64 4.57
CA ASP A 125 -2.71 -11.83 4.09
C ASP A 125 -2.24 -10.72 3.14
N GLU A 126 -3.09 -10.29 2.21
CA GLU A 126 -2.74 -9.22 1.27
C GLU A 126 -2.61 -7.88 1.99
N ALA A 127 -3.55 -7.56 2.89
CA ALA A 127 -3.49 -6.36 3.71
C ALA A 127 -2.24 -6.36 4.62
N GLN A 128 -1.88 -7.52 5.17
CA GLN A 128 -0.67 -7.71 5.97
C GLN A 128 0.58 -7.38 5.16
N GLU A 129 0.69 -7.94 3.95
CA GLU A 129 1.82 -7.69 3.06
C GLU A 129 1.88 -6.21 2.62
N ILE A 130 0.75 -5.60 2.27
CA ILE A 130 0.70 -4.18 1.88
C ILE A 130 1.11 -3.27 3.05
N ALA A 131 0.58 -3.51 4.25
CA ALA A 131 0.89 -2.73 5.46
C ALA A 131 2.37 -2.88 5.86
N SER A 132 2.93 -4.08 5.75
CA SER A 132 4.35 -4.34 6.02
C SER A 132 5.28 -3.77 4.93
N SER A 133 4.82 -3.64 3.68
CA SER A 133 5.62 -3.19 2.53
C SER A 133 5.68 -1.67 2.36
N GLY A 134 5.31 -0.90 3.39
CA GLY A 134 5.46 0.57 3.41
C GLY A 134 4.17 1.36 3.22
N ALA A 135 3.00 0.72 3.07
CA ALA A 135 1.72 1.42 3.07
C ALA A 135 1.32 1.86 4.48
N LYS A 136 1.46 3.17 4.77
CA LYS A 136 1.24 3.75 6.11
C LYS A 136 -0.24 4.07 6.41
N VAL A 137 -1.14 3.11 6.17
CA VAL A 137 -2.59 3.30 6.40
C VAL A 137 -3.06 2.66 7.70
N LEU A 138 -2.61 1.44 7.96
CA LEU A 138 -2.83 0.71 9.21
C LEU A 138 -1.53 0.03 9.63
N HIS A 139 -1.36 -0.19 10.93
CA HIS A 139 -0.20 -0.92 11.39
C HIS A 139 -0.38 -2.45 11.24
N PRO A 140 0.60 -3.18 10.67
CA PRO A 140 0.48 -4.62 10.41
C PRO A 140 0.11 -5.47 11.64
N ARG A 141 0.50 -5.04 12.85
CA ARG A 141 0.21 -5.76 14.10
C ARG A 141 -1.27 -5.83 14.46
N CYS A 142 -2.13 -4.96 13.93
CA CYS A 142 -3.56 -4.99 14.23
C CYS A 142 -4.32 -6.06 13.43
N ILE A 143 -3.72 -6.64 12.39
CA ILE A 143 -4.40 -7.59 11.50
C ILE A 143 -4.48 -8.99 12.13
N LEU A 144 -3.41 -9.45 12.79
CA LEU A 144 -3.34 -10.81 13.32
C LEU A 144 -4.48 -11.11 14.33
N PRO A 145 -4.78 -10.27 15.34
CA PRO A 145 -5.83 -10.58 16.32
C PRO A 145 -7.20 -10.77 15.67
N VAL A 146 -7.57 -9.86 14.76
CA VAL A 146 -8.87 -9.91 14.09
C VAL A 146 -8.93 -11.05 13.07
N ARG A 147 -7.82 -11.36 12.39
CA ARG A 147 -7.73 -12.51 11.47
C ARG A 147 -7.96 -13.84 12.18
N VAL A 148 -7.29 -14.08 13.30
CA VAL A 148 -7.40 -15.35 14.05
C VAL A 148 -8.85 -15.64 14.44
N HIS A 149 -9.61 -14.59 14.75
CA HIS A 149 -11.02 -14.68 15.13
C HIS A 149 -12.00 -14.37 14.00
N SER A 150 -11.53 -14.26 12.75
CA SER A 150 -12.35 -13.95 11.57
C SER A 150 -13.21 -12.69 11.70
N ILE A 151 -12.74 -11.68 12.45
CA ILE A 151 -13.42 -10.40 12.66
C ILE A 151 -13.11 -9.46 11.48
N PRO A 152 -14.10 -9.07 10.66
CA PRO A 152 -13.91 -8.13 9.56
C PRO A 152 -13.28 -6.82 10.02
N LEU A 153 -12.27 -6.35 9.30
CA LEU A 153 -11.59 -5.08 9.56
C LEU A 153 -11.93 -4.09 8.44
N HIS A 154 -12.43 -2.92 8.82
CA HIS A 154 -12.74 -1.82 7.91
C HIS A 154 -11.81 -0.64 8.14
N VAL A 155 -11.36 -0.01 7.06
CA VAL A 155 -10.60 1.24 7.10
C VAL A 155 -11.41 2.33 6.40
N TYR A 156 -11.67 3.42 7.11
CA TYR A 156 -12.47 4.56 6.64
C TYR A 156 -11.74 5.89 6.84
N ALA A 157 -12.17 6.91 6.09
CA ALA A 157 -11.73 8.30 6.32
C ALA A 157 -12.67 9.04 7.27
N THR A 158 -12.12 9.62 8.34
CA THR A 158 -12.88 10.48 9.27
C THR A 158 -13.49 11.70 8.58
N GLN A 159 -12.81 12.27 7.58
CA GLN A 159 -13.26 13.47 6.87
C GLN A 159 -14.27 13.17 5.74
N GLN A 160 -14.43 11.90 5.37
CA GLN A 160 -15.29 11.46 4.27
C GLN A 160 -15.99 10.15 4.64
N PRO A 161 -16.89 10.17 5.65
CA PRO A 161 -17.48 8.98 6.23
C PRO A 161 -18.39 8.19 5.27
N ASP A 162 -18.84 8.82 4.19
CA ASP A 162 -19.69 8.18 3.18
C ASP A 162 -18.89 7.37 2.14
N LEU A 163 -17.56 7.46 2.14
CA LEU A 163 -16.73 6.63 1.28
C LEU A 163 -16.69 5.19 1.78
N GLU A 164 -16.78 4.26 0.83
CA GLU A 164 -16.80 2.80 1.07
C GLU A 164 -15.55 2.28 1.81
N GLY A 165 -14.41 2.94 1.58
CA GLY A 165 -13.12 2.60 2.17
C GLY A 165 -12.58 1.22 1.79
N THR A 166 -11.89 0.57 2.72
CA THR A 166 -11.28 -0.75 2.52
C THR A 166 -11.84 -1.76 3.51
N HIS A 167 -12.30 -2.90 3.00
CA HIS A 167 -12.82 -4.03 3.76
C HIS A 167 -11.87 -5.23 3.69
N ILE A 168 -11.43 -5.73 4.85
CA ILE A 168 -10.42 -6.78 4.97
C ILE A 168 -11.06 -8.02 5.61
N THR A 169 -11.12 -9.14 4.87
CA THR A 169 -11.73 -10.41 5.33
C THR A 169 -11.09 -11.67 4.70
N PHE A 170 -11.59 -12.87 5.00
CA PHE A 170 -11.20 -14.09 4.28
C PHE A 170 -11.86 -14.22 2.89
N ALA A 171 -13.03 -13.60 2.69
CA ALA A 171 -13.79 -13.71 1.46
C ALA A 171 -13.44 -12.54 0.53
N THR A 172 -12.64 -12.80 -0.50
CA THR A 172 -12.21 -11.76 -1.45
C THR A 172 -12.30 -12.25 -2.88
N GLY A 173 -13.13 -11.58 -3.69
CA GLY A 173 -13.21 -11.79 -5.13
C GLY A 173 -13.26 -13.25 -5.62
N ASP A 174 -12.86 -13.46 -6.87
CA ASP A 174 -12.85 -14.75 -7.57
C ASP A 174 -11.58 -15.59 -7.31
N GLY A 175 -10.69 -15.13 -6.41
CA GLY A 175 -9.41 -15.79 -6.14
C GLY A 175 -8.41 -15.77 -7.31
N SER A 176 -8.65 -14.95 -8.35
CA SER A 176 -7.78 -14.87 -9.53
C SER A 176 -6.38 -14.32 -9.20
N ALA A 177 -5.41 -14.73 -10.01
CA ALA A 177 -4.04 -14.24 -9.92
C ALA A 177 -3.97 -12.77 -10.33
N LYS A 178 -3.68 -11.87 -9.39
CA LYS A 178 -3.68 -10.43 -9.64
C LYS A 178 -2.74 -9.69 -8.69
N VAL A 179 -1.97 -8.75 -9.22
CA VAL A 179 -1.32 -7.71 -8.40
C VAL A 179 -2.40 -6.73 -7.96
N LYS A 180 -2.51 -6.52 -6.66
CA LYS A 180 -3.44 -5.53 -6.07
C LYS A 180 -2.72 -4.24 -5.73
N ALA A 181 -1.46 -4.31 -5.32
CA ALA A 181 -0.68 -3.13 -4.97
C ALA A 181 0.78 -3.21 -5.43
N VAL A 182 1.37 -2.04 -5.66
CA VAL A 182 2.81 -1.82 -5.84
C VAL A 182 3.26 -0.89 -4.72
N CYS A 183 4.01 -1.44 -3.77
CA CYS A 183 4.45 -0.74 -2.58
C CYS A 183 5.92 -0.34 -2.71
N VAL A 184 6.32 0.73 -2.02
CA VAL A 184 7.71 1.19 -2.00
C VAL A 184 8.14 1.56 -0.57
N LYS A 185 9.33 1.10 -0.18
CA LYS A 185 10.05 1.60 1.00
C LYS A 185 11.38 2.19 0.55
N LYS A 186 11.64 3.43 0.97
CA LYS A 186 12.88 4.17 0.69
C LYS A 186 13.79 4.20 1.93
N GLY A 187 15.07 4.52 1.73
CA GLY A 187 16.08 4.61 2.78
C GLY A 187 16.60 3.27 3.28
N ILE A 188 16.40 2.19 2.51
CA ILE A 188 16.88 0.86 2.88
C ILE A 188 18.40 0.79 2.71
N THR A 189 19.06 0.20 3.70
CA THR A 189 20.48 -0.14 3.62
C THR A 189 20.63 -1.63 3.40
N LEU A 190 21.42 -2.03 2.40
CA LEU A 190 21.78 -3.42 2.17
C LEU A 190 23.14 -3.73 2.76
N VAL A 191 23.27 -4.93 3.32
CA VAL A 191 24.54 -5.50 3.78
C VAL A 191 24.75 -6.80 3.00
N SER A 192 25.78 -6.82 2.15
CA SER A 192 26.20 -8.00 1.40
C SER A 192 27.34 -8.70 2.12
N LEU A 193 27.19 -9.99 2.34
CA LEU A 193 28.11 -10.87 3.04
C LEU A 193 28.65 -11.88 2.04
N GLU A 194 29.90 -11.68 1.61
CA GLU A 194 30.58 -12.54 0.64
C GLU A 194 31.54 -13.49 1.37
N SER A 195 31.32 -14.80 1.24
CA SER A 195 32.21 -15.83 1.77
C SER A 195 32.39 -16.94 0.73
N PRO A 196 33.61 -17.14 0.19
CA PRO A 196 33.90 -18.23 -0.75
C PRO A 196 33.64 -19.63 -0.16
N GLY A 197 33.64 -19.78 1.16
CA GLY A 197 33.51 -21.06 1.87
C GLY A 197 32.09 -21.45 2.28
N MET A 198 31.08 -20.61 2.02
CA MET A 198 29.72 -20.79 2.54
C MET A 198 29.07 -22.12 2.16
N TRP A 199 29.41 -22.68 0.99
CA TRP A 199 28.83 -23.91 0.45
C TRP A 199 29.12 -25.17 1.29
N HIS A 200 30.06 -25.14 2.23
CA HIS A 200 30.38 -26.26 3.13
C HIS A 200 30.45 -25.88 4.62
N GLU A 201 30.26 -24.59 4.93
CA GLU A 201 30.36 -24.08 6.29
C GLU A 201 29.00 -24.15 6.98
N VAL A 202 28.79 -25.21 7.76
CA VAL A 202 27.59 -25.38 8.57
C VAL A 202 27.54 -24.27 9.62
N GLY A 203 26.47 -23.46 9.59
CA GLY A 203 26.22 -22.46 10.63
C GLY A 203 26.48 -21.01 10.22
N PHE A 204 27.07 -20.74 9.05
CA PHE A 204 27.39 -19.37 8.62
C PHE A 204 26.23 -18.37 8.76
N LEU A 205 25.03 -18.74 8.26
CA LEU A 205 23.84 -17.90 8.40
C LEU A 205 23.44 -17.69 9.88
N ALA A 206 23.54 -18.74 10.69
CA ALA A 206 23.20 -18.65 12.11
C ALA A 206 24.16 -17.70 12.84
N ASP A 207 25.45 -17.74 12.53
CA ASP A 207 26.46 -16.87 13.13
C ASP A 207 26.29 -15.42 12.66
N ALA A 208 26.08 -15.21 11.36
CA ALA A 208 25.79 -13.88 10.82
C ALA A 208 24.54 -13.25 11.47
N PHE A 209 23.41 -13.99 11.55
CA PHE A 209 22.19 -13.50 12.18
C PHE A 209 22.30 -13.32 13.70
N GLN A 210 23.19 -14.05 14.38
CA GLN A 210 23.52 -13.80 15.78
C GLN A 210 24.20 -12.43 15.96
N VAL A 211 25.07 -12.02 15.03
CA VAL A 211 25.67 -10.68 15.07
C VAL A 211 24.59 -9.60 14.92
N PHE A 212 23.69 -9.71 13.93
CA PHE A 212 22.56 -8.77 13.81
C PHE A 212 21.71 -8.68 15.09
N LYS A 213 21.42 -9.84 15.70
CA LYS A 213 20.69 -9.90 16.97
C LYS A 213 21.43 -9.21 18.12
N ALA A 214 22.75 -9.40 18.23
CA ALA A 214 23.57 -8.78 19.27
C ALA A 214 23.58 -7.24 19.15
N HIS A 215 23.57 -6.72 17.92
CA HIS A 215 23.42 -5.29 17.63
C HIS A 215 21.97 -4.79 17.72
N GLY A 216 20.99 -5.67 17.98
CA GLY A 216 19.58 -5.32 18.06
C GLY A 216 18.97 -4.87 16.72
N LEU A 217 19.54 -5.31 15.60
CA LEU A 217 19.12 -4.95 14.24
C LEU A 217 18.18 -6.02 13.67
N SER A 218 16.97 -5.57 13.30
CA SER A 218 15.97 -6.38 12.60
C SER A 218 16.27 -6.40 11.10
N VAL A 219 16.39 -7.61 10.55
CA VAL A 219 16.51 -7.84 9.11
C VAL A 219 15.12 -7.89 8.47
N ASP A 220 14.94 -7.25 7.31
CA ASP A 220 13.66 -7.20 6.56
C ASP A 220 13.63 -8.27 5.46
N LEU A 221 14.43 -8.07 4.40
CA LEU A 221 14.60 -8.99 3.27
C LEU A 221 15.94 -9.72 3.32
N VAL A 222 15.96 -10.96 2.83
CA VAL A 222 17.15 -11.80 2.67
C VAL A 222 17.16 -12.39 1.26
N SER A 223 18.32 -12.39 0.62
CA SER A 223 18.58 -13.11 -0.63
C SER A 223 19.92 -13.81 -0.53
N THR A 224 19.99 -15.04 -1.01
CA THR A 224 21.19 -15.88 -0.95
C THR A 224 21.60 -16.35 -2.33
N SER A 225 22.90 -16.50 -2.54
CA SER A 225 23.52 -17.28 -3.60
C SER A 225 24.49 -18.29 -2.96
N GLU A 226 25.23 -19.05 -3.78
CA GLU A 226 26.21 -20.03 -3.29
C GLU A 226 27.32 -19.40 -2.43
N THR A 227 27.66 -18.13 -2.66
CA THR A 227 28.80 -17.45 -2.01
C THR A 227 28.47 -16.09 -1.42
N ASN A 228 27.23 -15.61 -1.58
CA ASN A 228 26.84 -14.28 -1.11
C ASN A 228 25.47 -14.30 -0.42
N VAL A 229 25.34 -13.60 0.70
CA VAL A 229 24.09 -13.33 1.38
C VAL A 229 23.89 -11.82 1.43
N THR A 230 22.82 -11.33 0.84
CA THR A 230 22.46 -9.92 0.93
C THR A 230 21.23 -9.78 1.81
N VAL A 231 21.34 -8.96 2.85
CA VAL A 231 20.25 -8.63 3.76
C VAL A 231 19.93 -7.15 3.70
N SER A 232 18.68 -6.80 4.00
CA SER A 232 18.24 -5.41 4.08
C SER A 232 17.88 -5.00 5.49
N LEU A 233 18.20 -3.74 5.81
CA LEU A 233 17.88 -3.08 7.06
C LEU A 233 16.95 -1.89 6.77
N ASP A 234 15.76 -1.93 7.37
CA ASP A 234 14.76 -0.85 7.28
C ASP A 234 15.01 0.20 8.39
N PRO A 235 15.21 1.49 8.06
CA PRO A 235 15.41 2.56 9.05
C PRO A 235 14.16 2.84 9.91
N GLN A 236 12.97 2.36 9.54
CA GLN A 236 11.78 2.50 10.38
C GLN A 236 11.76 1.50 11.54
N ALA A 237 12.37 0.33 11.33
CA ALA A 237 12.50 -0.72 12.33
C ALA A 237 13.78 -0.56 13.17
N ASN A 238 14.82 0.04 12.59
CA ASN A 238 16.15 0.12 13.18
C ASN A 238 16.60 1.57 13.38
N THR A 239 17.28 1.85 14.50
CA THR A 239 18.00 3.12 14.66
C THR A 239 19.35 2.98 13.97
N LEU A 240 19.39 3.29 12.67
CA LEU A 240 20.59 3.18 11.86
C LEU A 240 21.33 4.52 11.89
N ASP A 241 22.50 4.54 12.53
CA ASP A 241 23.48 5.62 12.45
C ASP A 241 24.82 5.08 11.91
N ALA A 242 25.73 5.98 11.53
CA ALA A 242 27.00 5.57 10.97
C ALA A 242 27.79 4.67 11.94
N ALA A 243 27.75 4.99 13.23
CA ALA A 243 28.47 4.24 14.26
C ALA A 243 27.95 2.79 14.43
N SER A 244 26.63 2.58 14.42
CA SER A 244 26.03 1.25 14.51
C SER A 244 26.31 0.40 13.27
N ILE A 245 26.29 0.99 12.07
CA ILE A 245 26.67 0.30 10.85
C ILE A 245 28.16 -0.06 10.86
N ASP A 246 29.05 0.86 11.26
CA ASP A 246 30.48 0.59 11.34
C ASP A 246 30.80 -0.53 12.35
N ALA A 247 30.12 -0.53 13.50
CA ALA A 247 30.26 -1.58 14.51
C ALA A 247 29.76 -2.95 14.00
N LEU A 248 28.60 -2.97 13.33
CA LEU A 248 28.06 -4.17 12.68
C LEU A 248 29.04 -4.72 11.64
N VAL A 249 29.58 -3.84 10.78
CA VAL A 249 30.53 -4.22 9.72
C VAL A 249 31.81 -4.78 10.33
N ALA A 250 32.32 -4.19 11.41
CA ALA A 250 33.53 -4.66 12.08
C ALA A 250 33.37 -6.10 12.62
N ASP A 251 32.23 -6.41 13.24
CA ASP A 251 31.97 -7.75 13.78
C ASP A 251 31.70 -8.77 12.67
N LEU A 252 30.90 -8.43 11.67
CA LEU A 252 30.64 -9.30 10.51
C LEU A 252 31.90 -9.55 9.66
N SER A 253 32.83 -8.59 9.63
CA SER A 253 34.10 -8.72 8.90
C SER A 253 35.03 -9.79 9.47
N GLN A 254 34.78 -10.28 10.70
CA GLN A 254 35.48 -11.42 11.27
C GLN A 254 35.06 -12.74 10.63
N LEU A 255 33.85 -12.79 10.05
CA LEU A 255 33.25 -13.99 9.45
C LEU A 255 33.35 -14.01 7.93
N CYS A 256 33.23 -12.84 7.29
CA CYS A 256 33.13 -12.73 5.83
C CYS A 256 33.56 -11.36 5.32
N ARG A 257 33.62 -11.19 4.00
CA ARG A 257 33.78 -9.86 3.42
C ARG A 257 32.43 -9.15 3.41
N VAL A 258 32.38 -7.96 3.98
CA VAL A 258 31.15 -7.16 4.10
C VAL A 258 31.17 -5.99 3.14
N GLN A 259 30.06 -5.76 2.45
CA GLN A 259 29.82 -4.57 1.65
C GLN A 259 28.49 -3.93 2.05
N VAL A 260 28.50 -2.64 2.36
CA VAL A 260 27.30 -1.85 2.60
C VAL A 260 26.89 -1.13 1.32
N ILE A 261 25.61 -1.20 0.95
CA ILE A 261 25.05 -0.59 -0.26
C ILE A 261 23.82 0.24 0.15
N GLY A 262 23.78 1.52 -0.24
CA GLY A 262 22.66 2.41 0.03
C GLY A 262 22.94 3.87 -0.40
N PRO A 263 21.90 4.73 -0.42
CA PRO A 263 20.50 4.42 -0.10
C PRO A 263 19.78 3.66 -1.22
N CYS A 264 19.07 2.61 -0.83
CA CYS A 264 18.27 1.78 -1.72
C CYS A 264 16.77 1.91 -1.41
N ALA A 265 15.95 1.39 -2.32
CA ALA A 265 14.52 1.27 -2.10
C ALA A 265 14.03 -0.13 -2.50
N SER A 266 13.12 -0.69 -1.70
CA SER A 266 12.39 -1.89 -2.07
C SER A 266 11.11 -1.51 -2.80
N VAL A 267 10.84 -2.18 -3.90
CA VAL A 267 9.59 -2.09 -4.67
C VAL A 267 8.95 -3.47 -4.68
N SER A 268 7.79 -3.58 -4.04
CA SER A 268 7.10 -4.85 -3.79
C SER A 268 5.79 -4.89 -4.56
N LEU A 269 5.65 -5.87 -5.44
CA LEU A 269 4.36 -6.28 -6.00
C LEU A 269 3.64 -7.11 -4.94
N VAL A 270 2.43 -6.73 -4.59
CA VAL A 270 1.62 -7.44 -3.59
C VAL A 270 0.26 -7.81 -4.18
N GLY A 271 -0.18 -9.03 -3.93
CA GLY A 271 -1.40 -9.58 -4.51
C GLY A 271 -1.56 -11.05 -4.19
N ARG A 272 -2.18 -11.78 -5.12
CA ARG A 272 -2.44 -13.21 -4.96
C ARG A 272 -1.93 -13.97 -6.17
N ASN A 273 -1.26 -15.09 -5.92
CA ASN A 273 -0.69 -15.95 -6.96
C ASN A 273 0.20 -15.16 -7.95
N ILE A 274 1.10 -14.32 -7.42
CA ILE A 274 1.96 -13.44 -8.23
C ILE A 274 2.83 -14.24 -9.19
N ARG A 275 3.20 -15.48 -8.83
CA ARG A 275 3.99 -16.35 -9.70
C ARG A 275 3.36 -16.56 -11.07
N ALA A 276 2.04 -16.72 -11.13
CA ALA A 276 1.31 -16.93 -12.38
C ALA A 276 1.36 -15.72 -13.32
N ILE A 277 1.65 -14.53 -12.81
CA ILE A 277 1.68 -13.27 -13.57
C ILE A 277 3.09 -12.72 -13.79
N LEU A 278 4.14 -13.42 -13.34
CA LEU A 278 5.54 -13.03 -13.56
C LEU A 278 5.88 -12.89 -15.04
N HIS A 279 5.27 -13.70 -15.91
CA HIS A 279 5.47 -13.60 -17.36
C HIS A 279 5.06 -12.24 -17.94
N ARG A 280 4.10 -11.54 -17.31
CA ARG A 280 3.67 -10.19 -17.71
C ARG A 280 4.66 -9.12 -17.28
N LEU A 281 5.61 -9.44 -16.40
CA LEU A 281 6.65 -8.49 -15.99
C LEU A 281 7.71 -8.31 -17.07
N GLY A 282 7.71 -9.09 -18.16
CA GLY A 282 8.74 -9.02 -19.21
C GLY A 282 9.05 -7.59 -19.66
N GLU A 283 8.01 -6.81 -20.01
CA GLU A 283 8.15 -5.40 -20.41
C GLU A 283 8.67 -4.51 -19.26
N ALA A 284 8.28 -4.81 -18.01
CA ALA A 284 8.79 -4.07 -16.86
C ALA A 284 10.24 -4.41 -16.54
N LEU A 285 10.68 -5.66 -16.81
CA LEU A 285 12.05 -6.10 -16.58
C LEU A 285 13.03 -5.45 -17.57
N GLU A 286 12.58 -4.99 -18.74
CA GLU A 286 13.41 -4.22 -19.67
C GLU A 286 13.95 -2.93 -19.03
N PHE A 287 13.24 -2.36 -18.05
CA PHE A 287 13.73 -1.23 -17.26
C PHE A 287 15.05 -1.54 -16.52
N PHE A 288 15.29 -2.81 -16.20
CA PHE A 288 16.51 -3.26 -15.53
C PHE A 288 17.69 -3.46 -16.49
N ALA A 289 17.52 -3.26 -17.80
CA ALA A 289 18.63 -3.36 -18.75
C ALA A 289 19.75 -2.35 -18.44
N ASP A 290 19.37 -1.13 -18.04
CA ASP A 290 20.31 -0.05 -17.73
C ASP A 290 20.56 0.12 -16.22
N GLN A 291 19.94 -0.71 -15.37
CA GLN A 291 19.89 -0.48 -13.92
C GLN A 291 20.17 -1.72 -13.09
N LYS A 292 20.91 -1.53 -11.99
CA LYS A 292 21.30 -2.62 -11.12
C LYS A 292 20.16 -2.96 -10.14
N ILE A 293 19.70 -4.21 -10.22
CA ILE A 293 18.91 -4.82 -9.14
C ILE A 293 19.90 -5.39 -8.13
N HIS A 294 19.81 -4.95 -6.88
CA HIS A 294 20.69 -5.43 -5.81
C HIS A 294 20.17 -6.69 -5.14
N LEU A 295 18.85 -6.83 -5.05
CA LEU A 295 18.19 -7.96 -4.38
C LEU A 295 16.84 -8.23 -5.04
N VAL A 296 16.51 -9.52 -5.21
CA VAL A 296 15.16 -9.98 -5.56
C VAL A 296 14.71 -10.96 -4.48
N SER A 297 13.50 -10.79 -3.98
CA SER A 297 12.92 -11.70 -2.99
C SER A 297 11.49 -12.05 -3.38
N GLN A 298 11.18 -13.35 -3.34
CA GLN A 298 9.84 -13.88 -3.55
C GLN A 298 9.47 -14.74 -2.35
N ALA A 299 8.36 -14.42 -1.68
CA ALA A 299 7.83 -15.28 -0.64
C ALA A 299 7.22 -16.56 -1.25
N ALA A 300 7.38 -17.69 -0.55
CA ALA A 300 6.86 -18.99 -0.97
C ALA A 300 5.31 -19.04 -1.04
N ASN A 301 4.63 -18.10 -0.39
CA ASN A 301 3.17 -17.96 -0.38
C ASN A 301 2.61 -17.24 -1.63
N ASP A 302 3.47 -16.84 -2.58
CA ASP A 302 3.11 -16.14 -3.83
C ASP A 302 2.27 -14.86 -3.62
N LEU A 303 2.41 -14.22 -2.45
CA LEU A 303 1.73 -12.97 -2.12
C LEU A 303 2.54 -11.72 -2.44
N ASN A 304 3.87 -11.84 -2.45
CA ASN A 304 4.77 -10.74 -2.72
C ASN A 304 5.89 -11.12 -3.70
N PHE A 305 6.34 -10.12 -4.46
CA PHE A 305 7.54 -10.19 -5.28
C PHE A 305 8.25 -8.84 -5.21
N THR A 306 9.44 -8.83 -4.62
CA THR A 306 10.13 -7.60 -4.24
C THR A 306 11.46 -7.47 -4.96
N PHE A 307 11.71 -6.27 -5.47
CA PHE A 307 12.98 -5.84 -6.02
C PHE A 307 13.60 -4.80 -5.09
N VAL A 308 14.91 -4.83 -4.91
CA VAL A 308 15.65 -3.72 -4.29
C VAL A 308 16.54 -3.08 -5.33
N VAL A 309 16.35 -1.78 -5.51
CA VAL A 309 17.01 -0.94 -6.52
C VAL A 309 17.61 0.29 -5.84
N ASP A 310 18.39 1.06 -6.59
CA ASP A 310 18.83 2.39 -6.13
C ASP A 310 17.61 3.29 -5.87
N GLU A 311 17.63 4.05 -4.78
CA GLU A 311 16.45 4.80 -4.33
C GLU A 311 15.91 5.77 -5.40
N VAL A 312 16.80 6.38 -6.18
CA VAL A 312 16.50 7.35 -7.25
C VAL A 312 15.55 6.78 -8.30
N GLN A 313 15.51 5.46 -8.48
CA GLN A 313 14.77 4.79 -9.55
C GLN A 313 13.38 4.30 -9.11
N SER A 314 13.17 4.25 -7.80
CA SER A 314 12.01 3.60 -7.20
C SER A 314 10.68 4.16 -7.69
N ASP A 315 10.51 5.48 -7.75
CA ASP A 315 9.25 6.11 -8.15
C ASP A 315 8.90 5.82 -9.62
N ARG A 316 9.91 5.83 -10.51
CA ARG A 316 9.72 5.50 -11.93
C ARG A 316 9.29 4.04 -12.09
N LEU A 317 9.95 3.13 -11.38
CA LEU A 317 9.63 1.71 -11.41
C LEU A 317 8.22 1.45 -10.86
N VAL A 318 7.84 2.07 -9.74
CA VAL A 318 6.49 1.97 -9.16
C VAL A 318 5.44 2.42 -10.16
N ASN A 319 5.62 3.58 -10.79
CA ASN A 319 4.64 4.11 -11.74
C ASN A 319 4.49 3.22 -12.99
N GLN A 320 5.58 2.65 -13.51
CA GLN A 320 5.52 1.73 -14.65
C GLN A 320 4.87 0.40 -14.28
N LEU A 321 5.27 -0.22 -13.17
CA LEU A 321 4.68 -1.47 -12.69
C LEU A 321 3.20 -1.28 -12.38
N HIS A 322 2.83 -0.16 -11.76
CA HIS A 322 1.44 0.18 -11.48
C HIS A 322 0.65 0.32 -12.78
N ALA A 323 1.17 1.09 -13.74
CA ALA A 323 0.53 1.31 -15.03
C ALA A 323 0.42 0.04 -15.88
N LEU A 324 1.30 -0.95 -15.72
CA LEU A 324 1.27 -2.21 -16.46
C LEU A 324 0.36 -3.26 -15.82
N LEU A 325 0.30 -3.30 -14.47
CA LEU A 325 -0.27 -4.42 -13.74
C LEU A 325 -1.61 -4.10 -13.09
N ILE A 326 -1.90 -2.83 -12.79
CA ILE A 326 -3.09 -2.39 -12.07
C ILE A 326 -4.10 -1.77 -13.03
N HIS A 327 -4.94 -2.63 -13.61
CA HIS A 327 -6.09 -2.22 -14.41
C HIS A 327 -7.40 -2.74 -13.82
N PRO A 328 -8.46 -1.92 -13.80
CA PRO A 328 -9.79 -2.39 -13.43
C PRO A 328 -10.33 -3.28 -14.55
N SER A 329 -10.83 -4.46 -14.17
CA SER A 329 -11.63 -5.29 -15.05
C SER A 329 -13.10 -4.86 -14.96
N ARG A 330 -13.93 -5.12 -15.97
CA ARG A 330 -15.38 -4.90 -15.84
C ARG A 330 -15.92 -5.72 -14.67
N GLY A 331 -16.57 -5.06 -13.71
CA GLY A 331 -17.13 -5.70 -12.52
C GLY A 331 -16.11 -5.98 -11.40
N ASP A 332 -14.92 -5.37 -11.46
CA ASP A 332 -13.90 -5.51 -10.41
C ASP A 332 -14.41 -4.96 -9.07
N ARG A 333 -14.53 -5.86 -8.08
CA ARG A 333 -14.94 -5.52 -6.70
C ARG A 333 -13.77 -5.10 -5.82
N VAL A 334 -12.54 -5.40 -6.24
CA VAL A 334 -11.32 -5.12 -5.48
C VAL A 334 -10.80 -3.72 -5.78
N LEU A 335 -10.73 -3.34 -7.05
CA LEU A 335 -10.22 -2.02 -7.46
C LEU A 335 -11.33 -0.99 -7.57
N GLY A 336 -11.26 0.03 -6.72
CA GLY A 336 -12.13 1.19 -6.71
C GLY A 336 -11.63 2.35 -7.59
N PRO A 337 -12.19 3.56 -7.36
CA PRO A 337 -11.76 4.77 -8.07
C PRO A 337 -10.29 5.10 -7.79
N THR A 338 -9.68 5.86 -8.70
CA THR A 338 -8.34 6.41 -8.49
C THR A 338 -8.37 7.50 -7.42
N TRP A 339 -7.21 7.78 -6.83
CA TRP A 339 -7.04 8.91 -5.92
C TRP A 339 -7.43 10.22 -6.60
N GLU A 340 -7.04 10.39 -7.85
CA GLU A 340 -7.45 11.54 -8.65
C GLU A 340 -8.98 11.60 -8.79
N GLU A 341 -9.67 10.51 -9.11
CA GLU A 341 -11.15 10.49 -9.20
C GLU A 341 -11.83 10.85 -7.87
N LEU A 342 -11.26 10.45 -6.73
CA LEU A 342 -11.82 10.72 -5.39
C LEU A 342 -11.61 12.16 -4.91
N PHE A 343 -10.47 12.77 -5.27
CA PHE A 343 -10.03 14.06 -4.72
C PHE A 343 -9.85 15.16 -5.76
N ARG A 344 -10.12 14.87 -7.04
CA ARG A 344 -10.26 15.91 -8.06
C ARG A 344 -11.36 16.84 -7.56
N LYS A 345 -10.94 18.04 -7.13
CA LYS A 345 -11.88 19.15 -6.99
C LYS A 345 -12.62 19.23 -8.32
N PRO A 346 -13.95 19.35 -8.34
CA PRO A 346 -14.63 19.66 -9.58
C PRO A 346 -13.99 20.95 -10.09
N ASP A 347 -13.10 20.85 -11.08
CA ASP A 347 -12.63 22.03 -11.77
C ASP A 347 -13.89 22.65 -12.36
N GLU A 348 -14.11 23.92 -12.03
CA GLU A 348 -14.97 24.83 -12.77
C GLU A 348 -14.47 24.86 -14.22
N GLY A 349 -14.80 23.85 -15.05
CA GLY A 349 -14.27 23.82 -16.41
C GLY A 349 -14.37 22.52 -17.20
N GLU A 350 -14.58 21.36 -16.58
CA GLU A 350 -14.88 20.14 -17.34
C GLU A 350 -16.17 19.52 -16.81
N SER A 351 -17.31 20.08 -17.28
CA SER A 351 -18.42 19.17 -17.56
C SER A 351 -17.81 18.05 -18.40
N LEU A 352 -18.07 16.78 -18.06
CA LEU A 352 -17.94 15.70 -19.04
C LEU A 352 -18.60 16.22 -20.32
N GLU A 353 -17.82 16.75 -21.27
CA GLU A 353 -18.37 17.34 -22.49
C GLU A 353 -19.11 16.17 -23.11
N ARG A 354 -20.44 16.20 -23.08
CA ARG A 354 -21.22 15.28 -23.89
C ARG A 354 -20.70 15.48 -25.29
N TRP A 355 -20.06 14.44 -25.80
CA TRP A 355 -19.51 14.50 -27.14
C TRP A 355 -20.65 14.85 -28.08
N TRP A 356 -20.44 15.81 -28.98
CA TRP A 356 -21.49 16.37 -29.85
C TRP A 356 -22.36 15.29 -30.54
N TRP A 357 -21.78 14.11 -30.80
CA TRP A 357 -22.48 13.01 -31.46
C TRP A 357 -23.51 12.31 -30.56
N GLN A 358 -23.40 12.44 -29.23
CA GLN A 358 -24.37 11.88 -28.28
C GLN A 358 -25.71 12.62 -28.41
N ASP A 359 -25.67 13.96 -28.50
CA ASP A 359 -26.86 14.77 -28.71
C ASP A 359 -27.35 14.69 -30.18
N ALA A 360 -26.43 14.46 -31.13
CA ALA A 360 -26.75 14.29 -32.54
C ALA A 360 -27.06 12.84 -32.97
N ALA A 361 -27.06 11.87 -32.04
CA ALA A 361 -27.14 10.44 -32.37
C ALA A 361 -28.34 10.06 -33.26
N PRO A 362 -29.57 10.57 -33.04
CA PRO A 362 -30.70 10.28 -33.92
C PRO A 362 -30.46 10.76 -35.36
N ALA A 363 -29.94 11.98 -35.52
CA ALA A 363 -29.66 12.56 -36.84
C ALA A 363 -28.49 11.85 -37.55
N LEU A 364 -27.50 11.35 -36.80
CA LEU A 364 -26.40 10.57 -37.35
C LEU A 364 -26.85 9.20 -37.86
N ILE A 365 -27.75 8.53 -37.13
CA ILE A 365 -28.35 7.26 -37.55
C ILE A 365 -29.20 7.47 -38.80
N GLU A 366 -29.99 8.55 -38.86
CA GLU A 366 -30.75 8.91 -40.05
C GLU A 366 -29.83 9.20 -41.26
N ALA A 367 -28.76 9.97 -41.06
CA ALA A 367 -27.81 10.32 -42.11
C ALA A 367 -26.98 9.13 -42.63
N LEU A 368 -26.80 8.08 -41.81
CA LEU A 368 -26.13 6.85 -42.23
C LEU A 368 -26.96 6.09 -43.29
N GLY A 369 -28.29 6.13 -43.19
CA GLY A 369 -29.21 5.47 -44.11
C GLY A 369 -28.94 3.98 -44.22
N ALA A 370 -28.75 3.47 -45.45
CA ALA A 370 -28.47 2.06 -45.74
C ALA A 370 -26.98 1.70 -45.75
N ARG A 371 -26.09 2.58 -45.27
CA ARG A 371 -24.63 2.34 -45.28
C ARG A 371 -24.19 1.62 -44.01
N ASP A 372 -23.20 0.74 -44.13
CA ASP A 372 -22.65 0.02 -42.97
C ASP A 372 -21.77 0.93 -42.08
N ALA A 373 -21.14 1.95 -42.66
CA ALA A 373 -20.34 2.94 -41.95
C ALA A 373 -20.21 4.26 -42.73
N ALA A 374 -20.02 5.36 -42.01
CA ALA A 374 -19.69 6.67 -42.59
C ALA A 374 -18.74 7.45 -41.67
N TYR A 375 -17.83 8.20 -42.28
CA TYR A 375 -17.06 9.21 -41.55
C TYR A 375 -17.89 10.48 -41.41
N VAL A 376 -18.07 10.94 -40.17
CA VAL A 376 -18.79 12.18 -39.88
C VAL A 376 -17.85 13.18 -39.23
N TYR A 377 -17.88 14.40 -39.76
CA TYR A 377 -17.07 15.50 -39.28
C TYR A 377 -17.97 16.57 -38.69
N HIS A 378 -17.76 16.89 -37.42
CA HIS A 378 -18.47 17.98 -36.75
C HIS A 378 -17.74 19.29 -36.98
N ARG A 379 -18.26 20.08 -37.91
CA ARG A 379 -17.67 21.35 -38.36
C ARG A 379 -17.35 22.31 -37.20
N PRO A 380 -18.23 22.55 -36.21
CA PRO A 380 -17.92 23.44 -35.10
C PRO A 380 -16.72 22.99 -34.25
N SER A 381 -16.54 21.68 -34.06
CA SER A 381 -15.38 21.13 -33.34
C SER A 381 -14.10 21.34 -34.14
N LEU A 382 -14.14 21.15 -35.45
CA LEU A 382 -12.99 21.41 -36.33
C LEU A 382 -12.60 22.89 -36.34
N GLU A 383 -13.58 23.80 -36.40
CA GLU A 383 -13.34 25.25 -36.35
C GLU A 383 -12.80 25.71 -35.00
N ARG A 384 -13.24 25.09 -33.89
CA ARG A 384 -12.69 25.35 -32.55
C ARG A 384 -11.22 24.92 -32.48
N ALA A 385 -10.92 23.69 -32.84
CA ALA A 385 -9.55 23.16 -32.83
C ALA A 385 -8.61 23.94 -33.76
N ALA A 386 -9.09 24.36 -34.94
CA ALA A 386 -8.32 25.19 -35.87
C ALA A 386 -8.03 26.59 -35.28
N ARG A 387 -8.99 27.22 -34.60
CA ARG A 387 -8.78 28.51 -33.91
C ARG A 387 -7.81 28.41 -32.75
N GLU A 388 -7.87 27.33 -31.97
CA GLU A 388 -6.93 27.09 -30.87
C GLU A 388 -5.50 26.95 -31.39
N LEU A 389 -5.30 26.16 -32.45
CA LEU A 389 -3.99 25.95 -33.07
C LEU A 389 -3.43 27.23 -33.70
N THR A 390 -4.26 27.99 -34.41
CA THR A 390 -3.84 29.27 -35.03
C THR A 390 -3.65 30.39 -34.00
N GLY A 391 -4.22 30.26 -32.80
CA GLY A 391 -4.03 31.19 -31.68
C GLY A 391 -2.72 31.02 -30.91
N LEU A 392 -1.93 29.98 -31.20
CA LEU A 392 -0.66 29.70 -30.51
C LEU A 392 0.42 30.72 -30.91
N ARG A 393 0.86 31.54 -29.94
CA ARG A 393 1.87 32.60 -30.16
C ARG A 393 3.31 32.11 -30.15
N ALA A 394 3.55 30.88 -29.69
CA ALA A 394 4.89 30.30 -29.56
C ALA A 394 5.32 29.47 -30.79
N VAL A 395 4.49 29.45 -31.85
CA VAL A 395 4.72 28.64 -33.05
C VAL A 395 4.72 29.58 -34.27
N GLU A 396 5.81 29.55 -35.05
CA GLU A 396 5.95 30.40 -36.23
C GLU A 396 5.02 29.98 -37.38
N ARG A 397 4.78 28.67 -37.54
CA ARG A 397 3.91 28.12 -38.57
C ARG A 397 3.27 26.80 -38.13
N VAL A 398 1.97 26.66 -38.40
CA VAL A 398 1.23 25.41 -38.17
C VAL A 398 1.08 24.66 -39.49
N HIS A 399 1.49 23.40 -39.51
CA HIS A 399 1.26 22.48 -40.62
C HIS A 399 0.21 21.45 -40.18
N PHE A 400 -0.69 21.06 -41.08
CA PHE A 400 -1.63 19.97 -40.82
C PHE A 400 -1.44 18.84 -41.84
N ALA A 401 -1.66 17.61 -41.39
CA ALA A 401 -1.70 16.42 -42.22
C ALA A 401 -3.03 15.70 -41.96
N ILE A 402 -3.79 15.40 -43.02
CA ILE A 402 -5.06 14.69 -42.90
C ILE A 402 -4.85 13.24 -43.31
N LYS A 403 -5.07 12.31 -42.39
CA LYS A 403 -4.71 10.89 -42.56
C LYS A 403 -5.75 10.05 -43.31
N ALA A 404 -6.97 10.53 -43.62
CA ALA A 404 -8.01 9.60 -44.10
C ALA A 404 -9.17 10.13 -44.96
N ASN A 405 -9.35 11.43 -45.24
CA ASN A 405 -10.45 11.86 -46.13
C ASN A 405 -10.23 13.28 -46.68
N PRO A 406 -9.94 13.46 -47.98
CA PRO A 406 -9.71 14.77 -48.58
C PRO A 406 -11.03 15.49 -48.92
N ASN A 407 -12.00 15.52 -47.99
CA ASN A 407 -13.25 16.22 -48.24
C ASN A 407 -12.98 17.73 -48.41
N PRO A 408 -13.30 18.34 -49.58
CA PRO A 408 -12.96 19.73 -49.86
C PRO A 408 -13.55 20.73 -48.85
N THR A 409 -14.69 20.41 -48.26
CA THR A 409 -15.37 21.26 -47.28
C THR A 409 -14.60 21.32 -45.95
N ILE A 410 -13.95 20.21 -45.55
CA ILE A 410 -13.09 20.17 -44.36
C ILE A 410 -11.84 21.02 -44.59
N LEU A 411 -11.22 20.89 -45.76
CA LEU A 411 -10.04 21.67 -46.12
C LEU A 411 -10.32 23.17 -46.10
N LYS A 412 -11.46 23.60 -46.65
CA LYS A 412 -11.90 25.02 -46.58
C LYS A 412 -12.10 25.48 -45.14
N THR A 413 -12.65 24.63 -44.28
CA THR A 413 -12.87 24.96 -42.86
C THR A 413 -11.56 25.18 -42.10
N LEU A 414 -10.48 24.49 -42.48
CA LEU A 414 -9.16 24.63 -41.86
C LEU A 414 -8.33 25.78 -42.46
N HIS A 415 -8.57 26.16 -43.73
CA HIS A 415 -7.79 27.18 -44.42
C HIS A 415 -8.40 28.59 -44.40
N GLY A 416 -9.69 28.74 -44.06
CA GLY A 416 -10.40 30.02 -44.18
C GLY A 416 -10.96 30.22 -45.58
#